data_AF-A0A3E2TXI0-F1
#
_entry.id   AF-A0A3E2TXI0-F1
#
_cell.length_a   1.000
_cell.length_b   1.000
_cell.length_c   1.000
_cell.angle_alpha   90.00
_cell.angle_beta   90.00
_cell.angle_gamma   90.00
#
_symmetry.space_group_name_H-M   'P 1'
#
loop_
_entity.id
_entity.type
_entity.pdbx_description
1 polymer ?
#
loop_
_entity_poly.entity_id
_entity_poly.type
_entity_poly.pdbx_seq_one_letter_code
_entity_poly.pdbx_strand_id
1 'polypeptide(L)'
;MARSIKEVHTINYYPINEGAARRAKEMNSFSDYKEGSATAEYRAMVDKAAAIAEKQKSRVDPMYHEKIDHLLDTYARKLAENMNQGFAIDARVPSVMIAGPANFPVGKKEKQNRARDSNMEEWRYIQGLLDKICSTGMGGISADDPAAIEKLQKKLDGLERSQLIMKEVNAYYRKHGKLDGCALLSPDQIEKLKASMASSWRSDPRPFESYQLTNNNAEIRRVKARIEQLSKQAQQEFSGWEFDGGRVEMNREDNRLQVFFDGKPDADTRAELKSSGFRWAPSVGAWQRQLTDNAIRAADRLECIKPLSGEKPSQLQKKPSILQTMREQGEKVQTEPEKKAPSGRDAER
;
A
#
# COMPACT_ATOMS: atom_id res chain seq x y z
N MET A 1 -33.71 11.14 5.71
CA MET A 1 -32.90 9.92 5.98
C MET A 1 -32.61 9.23 4.66
N ALA A 2 -31.50 9.57 4.00
CA ALA A 2 -31.07 8.91 2.78
C ALA A 2 -30.39 7.59 3.17
N ARG A 3 -31.02 6.46 2.85
CA ARG A 3 -30.39 5.15 2.94
C ARG A 3 -29.19 5.15 1.99
N SER A 4 -27.99 5.10 2.56
CA SER A 4 -26.77 4.78 1.83
C SER A 4 -27.01 3.47 1.08
N ILE A 5 -27.12 3.59 -0.24
CA ILE A 5 -27.12 2.46 -1.15
C ILE A 5 -25.72 1.86 -0.99
N LYS A 6 -25.61 0.77 -0.23
CA LYS A 6 -24.44 -0.10 -0.31
C LYS A 6 -24.36 -0.53 -1.77
N GLU A 7 -23.38 -0.03 -2.51
CA GLU A 7 -23.02 -0.63 -3.79
C GLU A 7 -22.75 -2.11 -3.54
N VAL A 8 -23.70 -2.95 -3.97
CA VAL A 8 -23.52 -4.39 -3.94
C VAL A 8 -22.57 -4.68 -5.11
N HIS A 9 -21.27 -4.67 -4.82
CA HIS A 9 -20.27 -5.06 -5.81
C HIS A 9 -20.57 -6.50 -6.25
N THR A 10 -20.87 -6.67 -7.53
CA THR A 10 -21.24 -7.95 -8.12
C THR A 10 -20.00 -8.83 -8.21
N ILE A 11 -20.02 -9.97 -7.54
CA ILE A 11 -18.97 -10.98 -7.64
C ILE A 11 -18.93 -11.49 -9.08
N ASN A 12 -17.78 -11.34 -9.75
CA ASN A 12 -17.56 -11.91 -11.07
C ASN A 12 -17.21 -13.40 -10.97
N TYR A 13 -18.09 -14.25 -11.49
CA TYR A 13 -17.82 -15.69 -11.62
C TYR A 13 -17.33 -16.03 -13.01
N TYR A 14 -16.31 -16.88 -13.09
CA TYR A 14 -15.72 -17.33 -14.34
C TYR A 14 -16.17 -18.75 -14.70
N PRO A 15 -16.23 -19.10 -16.00
CA PRO A 15 -16.75 -20.38 -16.44
C PRO A 15 -15.85 -21.56 -16.05
N ILE A 16 -16.48 -22.62 -15.55
CA ILE A 16 -15.85 -23.91 -15.27
C ILE A 16 -16.21 -24.90 -16.39
N ASN A 17 -15.23 -25.68 -16.83
CA ASN A 17 -15.39 -26.70 -17.85
C ASN A 17 -15.85 -28.03 -17.20
N GLU A 18 -17.16 -28.13 -16.96
CA GLU A 18 -17.81 -29.33 -16.41
C GLU A 18 -17.53 -30.59 -17.25
N GLY A 19 -17.49 -30.47 -18.59
CA GLY A 19 -17.16 -31.60 -19.46
C GLY A 19 -15.73 -32.12 -19.27
N ALA A 20 -14.77 -31.24 -18.97
CA ALA A 20 -13.43 -31.64 -18.59
C ALA A 20 -13.40 -32.26 -17.18
N ALA A 21 -14.15 -31.69 -16.23
CA ALA A 21 -14.26 -32.22 -14.87
C ALA A 21 -14.86 -33.64 -14.84
N ARG A 22 -15.90 -33.88 -15.64
CA ARG A 22 -16.52 -35.21 -15.82
C ARG A 22 -15.51 -36.23 -16.35
N ARG A 23 -14.81 -35.90 -17.45
CA ARG A 23 -13.76 -36.78 -18.00
C ARG A 23 -12.64 -37.04 -17.01
N ALA A 24 -12.21 -36.01 -16.26
CA ALA A 24 -11.21 -36.18 -15.21
C ALA A 24 -11.69 -37.16 -14.12
N LYS A 25 -12.97 -37.09 -13.72
CA LYS A 25 -13.57 -38.01 -12.76
C LYS A 25 -13.59 -39.44 -13.27
N GLU A 26 -14.10 -39.67 -14.48
CA GLU A 26 -14.18 -41.00 -15.12
C GLU A 26 -12.78 -41.63 -15.26
N MET A 27 -11.77 -40.84 -15.56
CA MET A 27 -10.39 -41.32 -15.70
C MET A 27 -9.73 -41.69 -14.36
N ASN A 28 -10.29 -41.26 -13.22
CA ASN A 28 -9.67 -41.45 -11.90
C ASN A 28 -10.57 -42.19 -10.89
N SER A 29 -11.84 -42.45 -11.20
CA SER A 29 -12.79 -43.07 -10.27
C SER A 29 -13.87 -43.87 -11.01
N PHE A 30 -14.34 -44.97 -10.41
CA PHE A 30 -15.52 -45.72 -10.86
C PHE A 30 -16.84 -45.09 -10.43
N SER A 31 -16.81 -44.05 -9.59
CA SER A 31 -18.03 -43.36 -9.15
C SER A 31 -18.50 -42.34 -10.18
N ASP A 32 -19.81 -42.26 -10.37
CA ASP A 32 -20.43 -41.33 -11.30
C ASP A 32 -20.12 -39.87 -10.93
N TYR A 33 -19.96 -39.06 -11.96
CA TYR A 33 -19.80 -37.62 -11.79
C TYR A 33 -21.16 -36.96 -11.56
N LYS A 34 -21.23 -36.10 -10.54
CA LYS A 34 -22.41 -35.25 -10.30
C LYS A 34 -22.29 -33.97 -11.11
N GLU A 35 -23.20 -33.77 -12.05
CA GLU A 35 -23.21 -32.58 -12.90
C GLU A 35 -23.31 -31.29 -12.09
N GLY A 36 -22.50 -30.29 -12.46
CA GLY A 36 -22.46 -28.99 -11.81
C GLY A 36 -21.69 -28.97 -10.49
N SER A 37 -21.12 -30.11 -10.06
CA SER A 37 -20.39 -30.18 -8.80
C SER A 37 -19.10 -29.35 -8.81
N ALA A 38 -18.37 -29.31 -9.93
CA ALA A 38 -17.14 -28.51 -10.02
C ALA A 38 -17.43 -27.01 -10.01
N THR A 39 -18.50 -26.59 -10.70
CA THR A 39 -18.97 -25.21 -10.70
C THR A 39 -19.45 -24.80 -9.31
N ALA A 40 -20.16 -25.68 -8.60
CA ALA A 40 -20.60 -25.43 -7.22
C ALA A 40 -19.42 -25.29 -6.26
N GLU A 41 -18.41 -26.16 -6.39
CA GLU A 41 -17.17 -26.08 -5.60
C GLU A 41 -16.43 -24.77 -5.85
N TYR A 42 -16.23 -24.40 -7.12
CA TYR A 42 -15.63 -23.13 -7.51
C TYR A 42 -16.36 -21.94 -6.90
N ARG A 43 -17.69 -21.88 -7.07
CA ARG A 43 -18.52 -20.79 -6.53
C ARG A 43 -18.38 -20.70 -5.01
N ALA A 44 -18.42 -21.82 -4.30
CA ALA A 44 -18.26 -21.84 -2.86
C ALA A 44 -16.90 -21.30 -2.40
N MET A 45 -15.82 -21.54 -3.15
CA MET A 45 -14.50 -20.95 -2.85
C MET A 45 -14.49 -19.43 -3.10
N VAL A 46 -15.09 -18.97 -4.20
CA VAL A 46 -15.20 -17.53 -4.52
C VAL A 46 -16.08 -16.81 -3.50
N ASP A 47 -17.19 -17.41 -3.06
CA ASP A 47 -18.08 -16.83 -2.05
C ASP A 47 -17.38 -16.66 -0.70
N LYS A 48 -16.55 -17.64 -0.30
CA LYS A 48 -15.69 -17.53 0.88
C LYS A 48 -14.68 -16.39 0.71
N ALA A 49 -14.05 -16.27 -0.45
CA ALA A 49 -13.13 -15.18 -0.75
C ALA A 49 -13.82 -13.81 -0.69
N ALA A 50 -15.05 -13.70 -1.21
CA ALA A 50 -15.85 -12.49 -1.15
C ALA A 50 -16.21 -12.10 0.29
N ALA A 51 -16.57 -13.08 1.14
CA ALA A 51 -16.80 -12.83 2.55
C ALA A 51 -15.54 -12.31 3.28
N ILE A 52 -14.36 -12.82 2.91
CA ILE A 52 -13.07 -12.32 3.42
C ILE A 52 -12.82 -10.87 2.97
N ALA A 53 -13.08 -10.57 1.70
CA ALA A 53 -12.94 -9.22 1.14
C ALA A 53 -13.87 -8.22 1.85
N GLU A 54 -15.15 -8.54 2.02
CA GLU A 54 -16.12 -7.68 2.72
C GLU A 54 -15.75 -7.45 4.19
N LYS A 55 -15.30 -8.51 4.88
CA LYS A 55 -14.76 -8.38 6.24
C LYS A 55 -13.58 -7.42 6.27
N GLN A 56 -12.70 -7.47 5.27
CA GLN A 56 -11.56 -6.56 5.21
C GLN A 56 -11.98 -5.12 4.92
N LYS A 57 -12.87 -4.88 3.95
CA LYS A 57 -13.41 -3.55 3.63
C LYS A 57 -14.02 -2.86 4.84
N SER A 58 -14.68 -3.61 5.73
CA SER A 58 -15.25 -3.05 6.97
C SER A 58 -14.20 -2.51 7.96
N ARG A 59 -12.95 -2.94 7.84
CA ARG A 59 -11.84 -2.58 8.75
C ARG A 59 -10.92 -1.50 8.19
N VAL A 60 -10.94 -1.31 6.88
CA VAL A 60 -10.01 -0.43 6.17
C VAL A 60 -10.72 0.75 5.55
N ASP A 61 -9.94 1.79 5.28
CA ASP A 61 -10.41 2.99 4.61
C ASP A 61 -10.98 2.68 3.20
N PRO A 62 -12.05 3.38 2.77
CA PRO A 62 -12.63 3.25 1.43
C PRO A 62 -11.64 3.30 0.27
N MET A 63 -10.53 4.03 0.42
CA MET A 63 -9.46 4.10 -0.58
C MET A 63 -8.90 2.72 -0.99
N TYR A 64 -8.98 1.71 -0.11
CA TYR A 64 -8.47 0.37 -0.40
C TYR A 64 -9.52 -0.57 -0.99
N HIS A 65 -10.80 -0.17 -1.07
CA HIS A 65 -11.89 -1.06 -1.46
C HIS A 65 -11.74 -1.53 -2.90
N GLU A 66 -11.44 -0.63 -3.84
CA GLU A 66 -11.21 -0.97 -5.25
C GLU A 66 -10.05 -1.95 -5.43
N LYS A 67 -8.97 -1.77 -4.67
CA LYS A 67 -7.83 -2.70 -4.71
C LYS A 67 -8.20 -4.08 -4.18
N ILE A 68 -9.01 -4.15 -3.12
CA ILE A 68 -9.51 -5.41 -2.57
C ILE A 68 -10.40 -6.10 -3.60
N ASP A 69 -11.25 -5.36 -4.30
CA ASP A 69 -12.14 -5.88 -5.35
C ASP A 69 -11.35 -6.43 -6.54
N HIS A 70 -10.33 -5.70 -7.01
CA HIS A 70 -9.45 -6.18 -8.06
C HIS A 70 -8.71 -7.48 -7.65
N LEU A 71 -8.28 -7.59 -6.39
CA LEU A 71 -7.66 -8.82 -5.88
C LEU A 71 -8.63 -9.99 -5.84
N LEU A 72 -9.89 -9.75 -5.44
CA LEU A 72 -10.96 -10.75 -5.44
C LEU A 72 -11.27 -11.23 -6.86
N ASP A 73 -11.40 -10.32 -7.82
CA ASP A 73 -11.62 -10.64 -9.23
C ASP A 73 -10.45 -11.46 -9.79
N THR A 74 -9.21 -11.04 -9.51
CA THR A 74 -8.00 -11.78 -9.90
C THR A 74 -7.99 -13.20 -9.31
N TYR A 75 -8.39 -13.35 -8.05
CA TYR A 75 -8.52 -14.67 -7.40
C TYR A 75 -9.57 -15.52 -8.12
N ALA A 76 -10.76 -14.99 -8.34
CA ALA A 76 -11.86 -15.72 -8.97
C ALA A 76 -11.51 -16.18 -10.39
N ARG A 77 -10.84 -15.33 -11.17
CA ARG A 77 -10.39 -15.65 -12.52
C ARG A 77 -9.32 -16.74 -12.53
N LYS A 78 -8.25 -16.55 -11.77
CA LYS A 78 -7.13 -17.50 -11.73
C LYS A 78 -7.54 -18.84 -11.14
N LEU A 79 -8.44 -18.86 -10.15
CA LEU A 79 -8.96 -20.10 -9.59
C LEU A 79 -9.72 -20.91 -10.64
N ALA A 80 -10.58 -20.28 -11.45
CA ALA A 80 -11.27 -20.96 -12.53
C ALA A 80 -10.31 -21.51 -13.60
N GLU A 81 -9.33 -20.69 -14.01
CA GLU A 81 -8.27 -21.10 -14.95
C GLU A 81 -7.51 -22.33 -14.42
N ASN A 82 -7.09 -22.29 -13.16
CA ASN A 82 -6.33 -23.36 -12.51
C ASN A 82 -7.15 -24.65 -12.31
N MET A 83 -8.42 -24.54 -11.92
CA MET A 83 -9.32 -25.69 -11.80
C MET A 83 -9.53 -26.35 -13.17
N ASN A 84 -9.81 -25.56 -14.21
CA ASN A 84 -9.98 -26.05 -15.57
C ASN A 84 -8.72 -26.72 -16.11
N GLN A 85 -7.53 -26.15 -15.84
CA GLN A 85 -6.26 -26.78 -16.16
C GLN A 85 -6.06 -28.08 -15.38
N GLY A 86 -6.40 -28.12 -14.09
CA GLY A 86 -6.38 -29.32 -13.25
C GLY A 86 -7.22 -30.45 -13.85
N PHE A 87 -8.47 -30.17 -14.23
CA PHE A 87 -9.33 -31.15 -14.90
C PHE A 87 -8.73 -31.64 -16.22
N ALA A 88 -8.21 -30.73 -17.05
CA ALA A 88 -7.56 -31.11 -18.29
C ALA A 88 -6.31 -31.97 -18.07
N ILE A 89 -5.55 -31.73 -17.00
CA ILE A 89 -4.39 -32.53 -16.60
C ILE A 89 -4.85 -33.92 -16.14
N ASP A 90 -5.83 -34.00 -15.25
CA ASP A 90 -6.30 -35.24 -14.65
C ASP A 90 -6.98 -36.18 -15.65
N ALA A 91 -7.57 -35.64 -16.72
CA ALA A 91 -8.13 -36.42 -17.81
C ALA A 91 -7.09 -37.03 -18.78
N ARG A 92 -5.79 -36.64 -18.71
CA ARG A 92 -4.77 -37.09 -19.70
C ARG A 92 -4.46 -38.58 -19.62
N VAL A 93 -4.34 -39.10 -18.41
CA VAL A 93 -3.90 -40.47 -18.15
C VAL A 93 -4.79 -41.09 -17.08
N PRO A 94 -5.43 -42.23 -17.36
CA PRO A 94 -6.31 -42.90 -16.42
C PRO A 94 -5.51 -43.36 -15.20
N SER A 95 -6.17 -43.54 -14.07
CA SER A 95 -5.52 -44.12 -12.88
C SER A 95 -5.20 -45.60 -13.10
N VAL A 96 -4.27 -46.15 -12.31
CA VAL A 96 -3.94 -47.59 -12.31
C VAL A 96 -5.19 -48.43 -12.04
N MET A 97 -6.10 -47.92 -11.21
CA MET A 97 -7.36 -48.57 -10.88
C MET A 97 -8.28 -48.73 -12.10
N ILE A 98 -8.30 -47.72 -12.99
CA ILE A 98 -9.14 -47.71 -14.19
C ILE A 98 -8.49 -48.50 -15.34
N ALA A 99 -7.19 -48.34 -15.56
CA ALA A 99 -6.48 -48.99 -16.66
C ALA A 99 -5.97 -50.41 -16.35
N GLY A 100 -5.95 -50.79 -15.07
CA GLY A 100 -5.28 -51.99 -14.58
C GLY A 100 -3.75 -51.86 -14.55
N PRO A 101 -3.05 -52.64 -13.70
CA PRO A 101 -1.60 -52.55 -13.55
C PRO A 101 -0.83 -52.99 -14.81
N ALA A 102 -1.39 -53.92 -15.59
CA ALA A 102 -0.72 -54.49 -16.77
C ALA A 102 -0.59 -53.50 -17.95
N ASN A 103 -1.54 -52.56 -18.10
CA ASN A 103 -1.61 -51.63 -19.25
C ASN A 103 -1.34 -50.18 -18.85
N PHE A 104 -0.84 -49.93 -17.64
CA PHE A 104 -0.68 -48.57 -17.13
C PHE A 104 0.52 -47.84 -17.74
N PRO A 105 0.32 -46.68 -18.39
CA PRO A 105 1.41 -45.97 -19.07
C PRO A 105 2.20 -45.08 -18.10
N VAL A 106 3.13 -45.69 -17.35
CA VAL A 106 3.93 -45.04 -16.29
C VAL A 106 4.58 -43.74 -16.75
N GLY A 107 5.34 -43.74 -17.86
CA GLY A 107 6.04 -42.54 -18.33
C GLY A 107 5.12 -41.38 -18.75
N LYS A 108 3.87 -41.67 -19.19
CA LYS A 108 2.86 -40.63 -19.42
C LYS A 108 2.29 -40.12 -18.09
N LYS A 109 2.10 -41.00 -17.10
CA LYS A 109 1.66 -40.61 -15.75
C LYS A 109 2.68 -39.70 -15.06
N GLU A 110 3.96 -39.98 -15.18
CA GLU A 110 5.01 -39.12 -14.62
C GLU A 110 4.97 -37.70 -15.20
N LYS A 111 4.72 -37.57 -16.51
CA LYS A 111 4.48 -36.26 -17.16
C LYS A 111 3.20 -35.59 -16.66
N GLN A 112 2.13 -36.36 -16.43
CA GLN A 112 0.89 -35.85 -15.83
C GLN A 112 1.15 -35.35 -14.40
N ASN A 113 1.90 -36.09 -13.59
CA ASN A 113 2.22 -35.71 -12.22
C ASN A 113 3.04 -34.42 -12.17
N ARG A 114 4.08 -34.28 -13.01
CA ARG A 114 4.81 -33.01 -13.13
C ARG A 114 3.92 -31.83 -13.49
N ALA A 115 2.97 -32.02 -14.41
CA ALA A 115 2.00 -30.98 -14.74
C ALA A 115 1.05 -30.67 -13.56
N ARG A 116 0.65 -31.68 -12.79
CA ARG A 116 -0.15 -31.51 -11.56
C ARG A 116 0.63 -30.74 -10.50
N ASP A 117 1.93 -31.01 -10.34
CA ASP A 117 2.79 -30.31 -9.40
C ASP A 117 2.86 -28.81 -9.75
N SER A 118 3.10 -28.46 -11.02
CA SER A 118 3.06 -27.06 -11.47
C SER A 118 1.68 -26.41 -11.27
N ASN A 119 0.59 -27.13 -11.54
CA ASN A 119 -0.76 -26.62 -11.28
C ASN A 119 -1.01 -26.38 -9.78
N MET A 120 -0.46 -27.23 -8.91
CA MET A 120 -0.53 -27.09 -7.45
C MET A 120 0.29 -25.88 -6.96
N GLU A 121 1.44 -25.58 -7.57
CA GLU A 121 2.20 -24.37 -7.28
C GLU A 121 1.41 -23.11 -7.62
N GLU A 122 0.74 -23.08 -8.77
CA GLU A 122 -0.14 -21.96 -9.12
C GLU A 122 -1.33 -21.87 -8.15
N TRP A 123 -1.92 -23.01 -7.76
CA TRP A 123 -2.99 -23.02 -6.76
C TRP A 123 -2.54 -22.40 -5.42
N ARG A 124 -1.33 -22.72 -4.94
CA ARG A 124 -0.75 -22.11 -3.73
C ARG A 124 -0.59 -20.59 -3.90
N TYR A 125 -0.13 -20.14 -5.05
CA TYR A 125 -0.05 -18.71 -5.36
C TYR A 125 -1.43 -18.04 -5.32
N ILE A 126 -2.45 -18.69 -5.89
CA ILE A 126 -3.84 -18.21 -5.88
C ILE A 126 -4.36 -18.09 -4.44
N GLN A 127 -4.11 -19.08 -3.59
CA GLN A 127 -4.49 -18.98 -2.16
C GLN A 127 -3.79 -17.81 -1.47
N GLY A 128 -2.52 -17.54 -1.80
CA GLY A 128 -1.79 -16.37 -1.30
C GLY A 128 -2.41 -15.02 -1.70
N LEU A 129 -3.34 -14.96 -2.68
CA LEU A 129 -4.12 -13.76 -2.94
C LEU A 129 -5.11 -13.45 -1.82
N LEU A 130 -5.63 -14.46 -1.11
CA LEU A 130 -6.50 -14.25 0.06
C LEU A 130 -5.73 -13.57 1.20
N ASP A 131 -4.47 -13.98 1.42
CA ASP A 131 -3.60 -13.32 2.40
C ASP A 131 -3.28 -11.87 2.01
N LYS A 132 -3.13 -11.60 0.71
CA LYS A 132 -2.98 -10.22 0.19
C LYS A 132 -4.23 -9.39 0.41
N ILE A 133 -5.42 -9.96 0.24
CA ILE A 133 -6.69 -9.28 0.56
C ILE A 133 -6.68 -8.93 2.06
N CYS A 134 -6.45 -9.90 2.94
CA CYS A 134 -6.43 -9.70 4.39
C CYS A 134 -5.39 -8.67 4.88
N SER A 135 -4.25 -8.54 4.19
CA SER A 135 -3.19 -7.60 4.56
C SER A 135 -3.34 -6.21 3.92
N THR A 136 -4.17 -6.06 2.89
CA THR A 136 -4.38 -4.77 2.21
C THR A 136 -5.03 -3.78 3.18
N GLY A 137 -4.44 -2.59 3.31
CA GLY A 137 -4.93 -1.54 4.22
C GLY A 137 -4.59 -1.75 5.70
N MET A 138 -3.88 -2.82 6.06
CA MET A 138 -3.42 -3.07 7.45
C MET A 138 -2.03 -2.51 7.75
N GLY A 139 -1.35 -1.95 6.75
CA GLY A 139 -0.04 -1.33 6.90
C GLY A 139 -0.09 0.03 7.60
N GLY A 140 1.08 0.65 7.76
CA GLY A 140 1.14 2.05 8.20
C GLY A 140 0.50 3.00 7.17
N ILE A 141 0.25 4.24 7.59
CA ILE A 141 -0.28 5.30 6.71
C ILE A 141 0.73 5.54 5.57
N SER A 142 0.31 5.27 4.33
CA SER A 142 1.15 5.41 3.15
C SER A 142 1.49 6.89 2.90
N ALA A 143 2.65 7.16 2.30
CA ALA A 143 2.97 8.49 1.78
C ALA A 143 2.13 8.86 0.56
N ASP A 144 1.69 7.85 -0.20
CA ASP A 144 0.93 8.03 -1.44
C ASP A 144 -0.57 8.30 -1.16
N ASP A 145 -1.01 8.29 0.10
CA ASP A 145 -2.38 8.65 0.48
C ASP A 145 -2.52 10.18 0.49
N PRO A 146 -3.44 10.78 -0.31
CA PRO A 146 -3.65 12.22 -0.31
C PRO A 146 -3.99 12.80 1.08
N ALA A 147 -4.65 12.00 1.92
CA ALA A 147 -5.01 12.34 3.29
C ALA A 147 -3.97 11.85 4.32
N ALA A 148 -2.77 11.46 3.91
CA ALA A 148 -1.73 10.92 4.79
C ALA A 148 -1.42 11.85 5.97
N ILE A 149 -1.24 13.14 5.70
CA ILE A 149 -0.91 14.15 6.72
C ILE A 149 -2.06 14.28 7.72
N GLU A 150 -3.31 14.38 7.26
CA GLU A 150 -4.50 14.48 8.12
C GLU A 150 -4.66 13.24 9.01
N LYS A 151 -4.51 12.04 8.42
CA LYS A 151 -4.59 10.77 9.17
C LYS A 151 -3.47 10.66 10.21
N LEU A 152 -2.25 11.09 9.87
CA LEU A 152 -1.13 11.12 10.82
C LEU A 152 -1.36 12.14 11.93
N GLN A 153 -1.95 13.30 11.63
CA GLN A 153 -2.30 14.30 12.64
C GLN A 153 -3.35 13.77 13.61
N LYS A 154 -4.40 13.12 13.11
CA LYS A 154 -5.41 12.47 13.96
C LYS A 154 -4.81 11.37 14.85
N LYS A 155 -3.86 10.59 14.31
CA LYS A 155 -3.10 9.59 15.08
C LYS A 155 -2.27 10.29 16.17
N LEU A 156 -1.59 11.39 15.83
CA LEU A 156 -0.78 12.16 16.77
C LEU A 156 -1.63 12.68 17.94
N ASP A 157 -2.77 13.30 17.66
CA ASP A 157 -3.68 13.82 18.69
C ASP A 157 -4.16 12.70 19.63
N GLY A 158 -4.45 11.52 19.07
CA GLY A 158 -4.81 10.34 19.86
C GLY A 158 -3.69 9.86 20.78
N LEU A 159 -2.44 9.84 20.29
CA LEU A 159 -1.26 9.47 21.08
C LEU A 159 -0.95 10.49 22.17
N GLU A 160 -1.12 11.78 21.89
CA GLU A 160 -0.92 12.86 22.88
C GLU A 160 -1.98 12.82 23.98
N ARG A 161 -3.25 12.59 23.61
CA ARG A 161 -4.35 12.37 24.58
C ARG A 161 -4.09 11.14 25.44
N SER A 162 -3.69 10.01 24.85
CA SER A 162 -3.38 8.81 25.62
C SER A 162 -2.19 9.03 26.56
N GLN A 163 -1.18 9.78 26.13
CA GLN A 163 -0.04 10.13 26.97
C GLN A 163 -0.45 10.97 28.19
N LEU A 164 -1.32 11.95 27.98
CA LEU A 164 -1.86 12.78 29.05
C LEU A 164 -2.65 11.93 30.04
N ILE A 165 -3.59 11.10 29.55
CA ILE A 165 -4.38 10.20 30.39
C ILE A 165 -3.47 9.28 31.22
N MET A 166 -2.48 8.64 30.61
CA MET A 166 -1.56 7.75 31.33
C MET A 166 -0.80 8.47 32.45
N LYS A 167 -0.33 9.70 32.19
CA LYS A 167 0.38 10.52 33.19
C LYS A 167 -0.54 10.91 34.34
N GLU A 168 -1.73 11.40 34.03
CA GLU A 168 -2.72 11.86 35.02
C GLU A 168 -3.25 10.70 35.87
N VAL A 169 -3.56 9.55 35.27
CA VAL A 169 -3.98 8.34 36.00
C VAL A 169 -2.87 7.86 36.93
N ASN A 170 -1.62 7.81 36.48
CA ASN A 170 -0.50 7.46 37.34
C ASN A 170 -0.26 8.51 38.45
N ALA A 171 -0.53 9.78 38.18
CA ALA A 171 -0.44 10.84 39.19
C ALA A 171 -1.55 10.71 40.24
N TYR A 172 -2.78 10.44 39.79
CA TYR A 172 -3.92 10.17 40.64
C TYR A 172 -3.67 8.98 41.56
N TYR A 173 -3.22 7.85 40.98
CA TYR A 173 -2.92 6.64 41.74
C TYR A 173 -1.81 6.86 42.78
N ARG A 174 -0.75 7.61 42.42
CA ARG A 174 0.31 7.98 43.38
C ARG A 174 -0.20 8.81 44.56
N LYS A 175 -1.24 9.63 44.38
CA LYS A 175 -1.82 10.47 45.44
C LYS A 175 -2.85 9.74 46.29
N HIS A 176 -3.66 8.88 45.68
CA HIS A 176 -4.84 8.29 46.33
C HIS A 176 -4.70 6.80 46.66
N GLY A 177 -3.70 6.11 46.10
CA GLY A 177 -3.48 4.67 46.31
C GLY A 177 -4.55 3.75 45.70
N LYS A 178 -5.56 4.32 45.04
CA LYS A 178 -6.67 3.62 44.39
C LYS A 178 -7.06 4.29 43.09
N LEU A 179 -7.71 3.54 42.20
CA LEU A 179 -8.22 4.04 40.92
C LEU A 179 -9.69 4.48 40.99
N ASP A 180 -10.39 4.16 42.08
CA ASP A 180 -11.80 4.49 42.28
C ASP A 180 -11.99 6.02 42.38
N GLY A 181 -12.77 6.58 41.45
CA GLY A 181 -13.01 8.02 41.37
C GLY A 181 -12.11 8.78 40.38
N CYS A 182 -11.29 8.09 39.58
CA CYS A 182 -10.54 8.73 38.49
C CYS A 182 -11.48 9.13 37.34
N ALA A 183 -11.81 10.42 37.23
CA ALA A 183 -12.74 10.96 36.22
C ALA A 183 -12.29 10.79 34.76
N LEU A 184 -11.00 10.50 34.54
CA LEU A 184 -10.40 10.34 33.21
C LEU A 184 -10.60 8.94 32.62
N LEU A 185 -11.14 8.00 33.40
CA LEU A 185 -11.35 6.61 33.00
C LEU A 185 -12.82 6.23 33.13
N SER A 186 -13.32 5.42 32.20
CA SER A 186 -14.63 4.78 32.35
C SER A 186 -14.57 3.67 33.41
N PRO A 187 -15.72 3.28 34.02
CA PRO A 187 -15.77 2.17 34.97
C PRO A 187 -15.15 0.89 34.41
N ASP A 188 -15.44 0.55 33.14
CA ASP A 188 -14.86 -0.61 32.46
C ASP A 188 -13.33 -0.53 32.33
N GLN A 189 -12.79 0.67 32.09
CA GLN A 189 -11.34 0.88 32.00
C GLN A 189 -10.68 0.74 33.37
N ILE A 190 -11.32 1.24 34.43
CA ILE A 190 -10.84 1.09 35.81
C ILE A 190 -10.75 -0.39 36.18
N GLU A 191 -11.80 -1.16 35.93
CA GLU A 191 -11.81 -2.60 36.24
C GLU A 191 -10.76 -3.39 35.45
N LYS A 192 -10.57 -3.06 34.17
CA LYS A 192 -9.48 -3.65 33.36
C LYS A 192 -8.10 -3.33 33.91
N LEU A 193 -7.86 -2.09 34.32
CA LEU A 193 -6.57 -1.68 34.89
C LEU A 193 -6.32 -2.37 36.24
N LYS A 194 -7.33 -2.45 37.11
CA LYS A 194 -7.25 -3.20 38.37
C LYS A 194 -6.92 -4.68 38.12
N ALA A 195 -7.61 -5.33 37.18
CA ALA A 195 -7.34 -6.72 36.82
C ALA A 195 -5.90 -6.90 36.29
N SER A 196 -5.45 -6.00 35.41
CA SER A 196 -4.07 -6.01 34.89
C SER A 196 -3.05 -5.85 36.02
N MET A 197 -3.31 -4.94 36.97
CA MET A 197 -2.45 -4.72 38.12
C MET A 197 -2.41 -5.93 39.06
N ALA A 198 -3.56 -6.55 39.33
CA ALA A 198 -3.66 -7.76 40.17
C ALA A 198 -2.95 -8.97 39.54
N SER A 199 -2.94 -9.05 38.21
CA SER A 199 -2.21 -10.10 37.47
C SER A 199 -0.69 -9.86 37.36
N SER A 200 -0.21 -8.70 37.82
CA SER A 200 1.20 -8.35 37.75
C SER A 200 2.01 -9.12 38.78
N TRP A 201 3.16 -9.63 38.36
CA TRP A 201 4.14 -10.28 39.24
C TRP A 201 5.00 -9.27 40.03
N ARG A 202 4.80 -7.96 39.81
CA ARG A 202 5.58 -6.90 40.47
C ARG A 202 5.07 -6.60 41.87
N SER A 203 6.00 -6.25 42.76
CA SER A 203 5.70 -5.84 44.14
C SER A 203 4.92 -4.51 44.23
N ASP A 204 5.16 -3.58 43.30
CA ASP A 204 4.46 -2.27 43.20
C ASP A 204 3.89 -2.08 41.79
N PRO A 205 2.75 -2.72 41.47
CA PRO A 205 2.13 -2.57 40.16
C PRO A 205 1.53 -1.17 40.01
N ARG A 206 1.75 -0.55 38.85
CA ARG A 206 1.22 0.77 38.51
C ARG A 206 0.10 0.63 37.48
N PRO A 207 -0.89 1.55 37.45
CA PRO A 207 -1.94 1.50 36.43
C PRO A 207 -1.37 1.51 35.02
N PHE A 208 -0.43 2.43 34.75
CA PHE A 208 0.35 2.42 33.52
C PHE A 208 1.85 2.32 33.83
N GLU A 209 2.51 1.41 33.14
CA GLU A 209 3.92 1.10 33.37
C GLU A 209 4.84 2.12 32.69
N SER A 210 6.05 2.30 33.24
CA SER A 210 7.02 3.29 32.73
C SER A 210 7.41 3.06 31.26
N TYR A 211 7.51 1.79 30.84
CA TYR A 211 7.79 1.42 29.45
C TYR A 211 6.63 1.79 28.52
N GLN A 212 5.37 1.77 28.99
CA GLN A 212 4.21 2.13 28.17
C GLN A 212 4.25 3.63 27.82
N LEU A 213 4.55 4.49 28.79
CA LEU A 213 4.72 5.93 28.55
C LEU A 213 5.93 6.23 27.66
N THR A 214 7.04 5.51 27.85
CA THR A 214 8.25 5.68 27.04
C THR A 214 8.01 5.27 25.59
N ASN A 215 7.35 4.14 25.36
CA ASN A 215 7.00 3.65 24.04
C ASN A 215 6.04 4.60 23.32
N ASN A 216 5.01 5.09 24.02
CA ASN A 216 4.06 6.04 23.46
C ASN A 216 4.74 7.38 23.09
N ASN A 217 5.61 7.91 23.96
CA ASN A 217 6.44 9.09 23.64
C ASN A 217 7.38 8.87 22.45
N ALA A 218 7.95 7.68 22.29
CA ALA A 218 8.77 7.35 21.12
C ALA A 218 7.93 7.36 19.84
N GLU A 219 6.71 6.82 19.89
CA GLU A 219 5.78 6.83 18.77
C GLU A 219 5.30 8.24 18.42
N ILE A 220 4.98 9.09 19.40
CA ILE A 220 4.66 10.51 19.20
C ILE A 220 5.78 11.20 18.41
N ARG A 221 7.04 11.01 18.82
CA ARG A 221 8.20 11.60 18.13
C ARG A 221 8.33 11.10 16.69
N ARG A 222 8.12 9.80 16.45
CA ARG A 222 8.15 9.22 15.09
C ARG A 222 7.05 9.79 14.20
N VAL A 223 5.82 9.89 14.72
CA VAL A 223 4.69 10.44 13.96
C VAL A 223 4.91 11.92 13.64
N LYS A 224 5.40 12.72 14.59
CA LYS A 224 5.77 14.13 14.34
C LYS A 224 6.82 14.25 13.23
N ALA A 225 7.91 13.49 13.33
CA ALA A 225 8.96 13.49 12.30
C ALA A 225 8.42 13.07 10.93
N ARG A 226 7.49 12.12 10.90
CA ARG A 226 6.85 11.67 9.65
C ARG A 226 5.93 12.74 9.04
N ILE A 227 5.14 13.43 9.85
CA ILE A 227 4.29 14.55 9.39
C ILE A 227 5.16 15.66 8.80
N GLU A 228 6.24 16.03 9.50
CA GLU A 228 7.19 17.05 9.03
C GLU A 228 7.84 16.64 7.70
N GLN A 229 8.26 15.38 7.58
CA GLN A 229 8.83 14.84 6.35
C GLN A 229 7.85 14.95 5.18
N LEU A 230 6.60 14.50 5.36
CA LEU A 230 5.59 14.55 4.29
C LEU A 230 5.18 15.98 3.95
N SER A 231 5.07 16.86 4.94
CA SER A 231 4.77 18.28 4.74
C SER A 231 5.87 18.97 3.92
N LYS A 232 7.15 18.72 4.26
CA LYS A 232 8.29 19.22 3.49
C LYS A 232 8.27 18.71 2.04
N GLN A 233 7.98 17.43 1.84
CA GLN A 233 7.85 16.85 0.51
C GLN A 233 6.71 17.47 -0.30
N ALA A 234 5.57 17.75 0.34
CA ALA A 234 4.43 18.40 -0.31
C ALA A 234 4.72 19.85 -0.73
N GLN A 235 5.54 20.56 0.04
CA GLN A 235 5.95 21.94 -0.25
C GLN A 235 7.09 22.04 -1.27
N GLN A 236 7.83 20.96 -1.51
CA GLN A 236 8.99 20.99 -2.39
C GLN A 236 8.54 21.12 -3.85
N GLU A 237 8.80 22.30 -4.42
CA GLU A 237 8.56 22.53 -5.83
C GLU A 237 9.67 21.92 -6.66
N PHE A 238 9.44 20.71 -7.15
CA PHE A 238 10.35 20.12 -8.10
C PHE A 238 9.98 20.48 -9.54
N SER A 239 11.00 20.79 -10.35
CA SER A 239 10.88 21.11 -11.77
C SER A 239 11.34 19.94 -12.64
N GLY A 240 10.55 19.61 -13.66
CA GLY A 240 10.98 18.72 -14.74
C GLY A 240 12.10 19.36 -15.57
N TRP A 241 12.76 18.56 -16.40
CA TRP A 241 13.80 19.04 -17.31
C TRP A 241 13.80 18.29 -18.63
N GLU A 242 14.32 18.94 -19.66
CA GLU A 242 14.51 18.35 -20.98
C GLU A 242 15.94 17.82 -21.12
N PHE A 243 16.09 16.72 -21.85
CA PHE A 243 17.37 16.09 -22.17
C PHE A 243 17.40 15.72 -23.66
N ASP A 244 18.55 15.33 -24.18
CA ASP A 244 18.66 14.93 -25.58
C ASP A 244 17.91 13.62 -25.85
N GLY A 245 16.83 13.68 -26.65
CA GLY A 245 15.97 12.55 -26.97
C GLY A 245 14.79 12.32 -26.01
N GLY A 246 14.44 13.31 -25.17
CA GLY A 246 13.22 13.26 -24.38
C GLY A 246 13.11 14.29 -23.26
N ARG A 247 12.23 14.01 -22.30
CA ARG A 247 12.00 14.87 -21.12
C ARG A 247 11.71 14.08 -19.86
N VAL A 248 12.06 14.67 -18.73
CA VAL A 248 11.75 14.14 -17.41
C VAL A 248 10.68 15.00 -16.75
N GLU A 249 9.57 14.37 -16.40
CA GLU A 249 8.45 14.97 -15.70
C GLU A 249 8.37 14.45 -14.25
N MET A 250 7.94 15.32 -13.35
CA MET A 250 7.81 15.01 -11.93
C MET A 250 6.33 15.01 -11.58
N ASN A 251 5.70 13.86 -11.79
CA ASN A 251 4.28 13.67 -11.54
C ASN A 251 4.05 13.52 -10.03
N ARG A 252 3.52 14.59 -9.42
CA ARG A 252 3.22 14.63 -7.98
C ARG A 252 1.99 13.83 -7.63
N GLU A 253 1.00 13.81 -8.52
CA GLU A 253 -0.26 13.07 -8.31
C GLU A 253 0.01 11.57 -8.15
N ASP A 254 0.88 11.01 -8.99
CA ASP A 254 1.27 9.60 -8.91
C ASP A 254 2.52 9.35 -8.02
N ASN A 255 3.11 10.39 -7.45
CA ASN A 255 4.38 10.34 -6.72
C ASN A 255 5.50 9.64 -7.54
N ARG A 256 5.66 10.03 -8.81
CA ARG A 256 6.60 9.43 -9.78
C ARG A 256 7.53 10.46 -10.42
N LEU A 257 8.80 10.08 -10.55
CA LEU A 257 9.73 10.67 -11.50
C LEU A 257 9.61 9.88 -12.81
N GLN A 258 9.09 10.51 -13.86
CA GLN A 258 8.77 9.90 -15.15
C GLN A 258 9.71 10.41 -16.22
N VAL A 259 10.29 9.50 -16.99
CA VAL A 259 11.20 9.77 -18.09
C VAL A 259 10.51 9.35 -19.38
N PHE A 260 10.23 10.32 -20.23
CA PHE A 260 9.67 10.14 -21.56
C PHE A 260 10.80 10.25 -22.57
N PHE A 261 10.90 9.26 -23.45
CA PHE A 261 11.79 9.29 -24.60
C PHE A 261 10.96 9.48 -25.87
N ASP A 262 11.48 10.21 -26.85
CA ASP A 262 10.78 10.47 -28.12
C ASP A 262 10.63 9.18 -28.97
N GLY A 263 11.52 8.21 -28.73
CA GLY A 263 11.50 6.91 -29.35
C GLY A 263 11.90 5.81 -28.37
N LYS A 264 11.92 4.56 -28.85
CA LYS A 264 12.34 3.43 -28.01
C LYS A 264 13.85 3.54 -27.73
N PRO A 265 14.30 3.76 -26.48
CA PRO A 265 15.72 3.80 -26.17
C PRO A 265 16.37 2.44 -26.46
N ASP A 266 17.67 2.46 -26.77
CA ASP A 266 18.45 1.28 -27.11
C ASP A 266 18.58 0.30 -25.91
N ALA A 267 19.18 -0.87 -26.15
CA ALA A 267 19.24 -1.92 -25.13
C ALA A 267 20.07 -1.53 -23.90
N ASP A 268 21.15 -0.78 -24.09
CA ASP A 268 22.09 -0.41 -23.03
C ASP A 268 21.51 0.69 -22.15
N THR A 269 20.89 1.72 -22.76
CA THR A 269 20.13 2.75 -22.04
C THR A 269 19.01 2.13 -21.18
N ARG A 270 18.29 1.15 -21.72
CA ARG A 270 17.26 0.43 -20.94
C ARG A 270 17.85 -0.39 -19.79
N ALA A 271 19.05 -0.95 -19.95
CA ALA A 271 19.73 -1.69 -18.89
C ALA A 271 20.20 -0.74 -17.78
N GLU A 272 20.72 0.43 -18.14
CA GLU A 272 21.15 1.49 -17.22
C GLU A 272 19.98 2.06 -16.39
N LEU A 273 18.85 2.33 -17.04
CA LEU A 273 17.63 2.77 -16.35
C LEU A 273 17.15 1.72 -15.34
N LYS A 274 17.14 0.44 -15.73
CA LYS A 274 16.76 -0.67 -14.84
C LYS A 274 17.71 -0.81 -13.65
N SER A 275 19.02 -0.69 -13.86
CA SER A 275 20.01 -0.79 -12.79
C SER A 275 19.89 0.37 -11.80
N SER A 276 19.48 1.56 -12.29
CA SER A 276 19.17 2.74 -11.47
C SER A 276 17.76 2.74 -10.87
N GLY A 277 17.00 1.66 -11.03
CA GLY A 277 15.70 1.42 -10.39
C GLY A 277 14.49 2.00 -11.12
N PHE A 278 14.65 2.50 -12.35
CA PHE A 278 13.53 2.91 -13.19
C PHE A 278 12.87 1.68 -13.83
N ARG A 279 11.53 1.68 -13.88
CA ARG A 279 10.72 0.62 -14.46
C ARG A 279 9.85 1.19 -15.58
N TRP A 280 9.81 0.50 -16.71
CA TRP A 280 8.91 0.83 -17.80
C TRP A 280 7.46 0.65 -17.37
N ALA A 281 6.63 1.67 -17.59
CA ALA A 281 5.20 1.67 -17.32
C ALA A 281 4.43 1.78 -18.65
N PRO A 282 3.94 0.65 -19.21
CA PRO A 282 3.25 0.65 -20.50
C PRO A 282 2.00 1.52 -20.54
N SER A 283 1.30 1.68 -19.41
CA SER A 283 0.08 2.49 -19.31
C SER A 283 0.31 3.98 -19.51
N VAL A 284 1.50 4.47 -19.13
CA VAL A 284 1.89 5.89 -19.24
C VAL A 284 2.82 6.11 -20.44
N GLY A 285 3.52 5.06 -20.89
CA GLY A 285 4.54 5.15 -21.93
C GLY A 285 5.85 5.77 -21.43
N ALA A 286 6.17 5.62 -20.13
CA ALA A 286 7.35 6.24 -19.51
C ALA A 286 8.16 5.25 -18.68
N TRP A 287 9.45 5.54 -18.51
CA TRP A 287 10.27 4.93 -17.47
C TRP A 287 10.07 5.68 -16.17
N GLN A 288 9.68 5.00 -15.09
CA GLN A 288 9.34 5.67 -13.85
C GLN A 288 9.91 5.02 -12.61
N ARG A 289 10.12 5.83 -11.56
CA ARG A 289 10.42 5.40 -10.19
C ARG A 289 9.71 6.30 -9.19
N GLN A 290 9.63 5.87 -7.92
CA GLN A 290 9.04 6.70 -6.87
C GLN A 290 9.80 8.01 -6.71
N LEU A 291 9.04 9.12 -6.70
CA LEU A 291 9.57 10.46 -6.54
C LEU A 291 10.10 10.63 -5.11
N THR A 292 11.42 10.62 -4.99
CA THR A 292 12.16 10.71 -3.73
C THR A 292 13.46 11.47 -3.97
N ASP A 293 14.11 11.98 -2.93
CA ASP A 293 15.45 12.57 -3.08
C ASP A 293 16.45 11.60 -3.72
N ASN A 294 16.31 10.30 -3.42
CA ASN A 294 17.13 9.25 -4.03
C ASN A 294 16.83 9.09 -5.54
N ALA A 295 15.64 9.46 -6.01
CA ALA A 295 15.31 9.48 -7.43
C ALA A 295 16.08 10.55 -8.17
N ILE A 296 16.13 11.74 -7.59
CA ILE A 296 16.90 12.86 -8.15
C ILE A 296 18.40 12.53 -8.13
N ARG A 297 18.92 11.97 -7.03
CA ARG A 297 20.33 11.52 -6.96
C ARG A 297 20.66 10.37 -7.91
N ALA A 298 19.69 9.53 -8.26
CA ALA A 298 19.89 8.49 -9.26
C ALA A 298 19.90 9.09 -10.67
N ALA A 299 19.02 10.07 -10.94
CA ALA A 299 19.01 10.79 -12.19
C ALA A 299 20.31 11.56 -12.44
N ASP A 300 20.96 12.09 -11.40
CA ASP A 300 22.28 12.73 -11.50
C ASP A 300 23.38 11.83 -12.10
N ARG A 301 23.21 10.51 -12.04
CA ARG A 301 24.21 9.52 -12.48
C ARG A 301 23.91 8.94 -13.87
N LEU A 302 22.75 9.25 -14.43
CA LEU A 302 22.31 8.71 -15.70
C LEU A 302 22.66 9.71 -16.80
N GLU A 303 23.64 9.36 -17.63
CA GLU A 303 24.04 10.21 -18.76
C GLU A 303 22.92 10.32 -19.80
N CYS A 304 22.13 9.24 -19.97
CA CYS A 304 21.03 9.17 -20.93
C CYS A 304 19.84 10.12 -20.65
N ILE A 305 19.79 10.77 -19.48
CA ILE A 305 18.72 11.73 -19.11
C ILE A 305 19.29 13.05 -18.58
N LYS A 306 20.53 13.35 -18.95
CA LYS A 306 21.24 14.54 -18.49
C LYS A 306 20.57 15.82 -19.03
N PRO A 307 20.29 16.82 -18.17
CA PRO A 307 19.66 18.06 -18.62
C PRO A 307 20.46 18.77 -19.71
N LEU A 308 19.77 19.35 -20.69
CA LEU A 308 20.38 20.15 -21.76
C LEU A 308 21.15 21.38 -21.21
N SER A 309 20.80 21.85 -20.01
CA SER A 309 21.51 22.94 -19.33
C SER A 309 22.93 22.56 -18.88
N GLY A 310 23.28 21.28 -18.88
CA GLY A 310 24.56 20.77 -18.38
C GLY A 310 24.67 20.70 -16.85
N GLU A 311 23.68 21.24 -16.12
CA GLU A 311 23.58 21.13 -14.67
C GLU A 311 23.08 19.74 -14.26
N LYS A 312 23.41 19.32 -13.03
CA LYS A 312 22.86 18.07 -12.48
C LYS A 312 21.39 18.26 -12.08
N PRO A 313 20.52 17.26 -12.28
CA PRO A 313 19.14 17.29 -11.78
C PRO A 313 19.02 17.79 -10.34
N SER A 314 19.87 17.34 -9.41
CA SER A 314 19.85 17.81 -8.01
C SER A 314 20.20 19.29 -7.81
N GLN A 315 20.94 19.90 -8.72
CA GLN A 315 21.25 21.33 -8.70
C GLN A 315 20.06 22.15 -9.18
N LEU A 316 19.34 21.66 -10.20
CA LEU A 316 18.10 22.27 -10.68
C LEU A 316 17.04 22.36 -9.57
N GLN A 317 16.93 21.32 -8.74
CA GLN A 317 15.96 21.28 -7.64
C GLN A 317 16.33 22.16 -6.43
N LYS A 318 17.59 22.62 -6.34
CA LYS A 318 18.06 23.49 -5.23
C LYS A 318 17.86 24.97 -5.54
N LYS A 319 17.65 25.32 -6.80
CA LYS A 319 17.32 26.70 -7.15
C LYS A 319 15.93 26.97 -6.58
N PRO A 320 15.75 28.02 -5.75
CA PRO A 320 14.41 28.39 -5.31
C PRO A 320 13.55 28.57 -6.56
N SER A 321 12.34 28.03 -6.51
CA SER A 321 11.39 28.17 -7.61
C SER A 321 11.33 29.63 -8.01
N ILE A 322 11.31 29.93 -9.32
CA ILE A 322 11.17 31.30 -9.81
C ILE A 322 9.94 31.97 -9.15
N LEU A 323 8.89 31.18 -8.89
CA LEU A 323 7.69 31.62 -8.17
C LEU A 323 7.93 31.92 -6.68
N GLN A 324 8.77 31.15 -5.99
CA GLN A 324 9.20 31.45 -4.62
C GLN A 324 10.04 32.73 -4.58
N THR A 325 11.01 32.87 -5.49
CA THR A 325 11.80 34.11 -5.57
C THR A 325 10.94 35.32 -5.90
N MET A 326 9.91 35.18 -6.74
CA MET A 326 8.96 36.25 -7.03
C MET A 326 8.04 36.57 -5.84
N ARG A 327 7.63 35.56 -5.05
CA ARG A 327 6.88 35.77 -3.80
C ARG A 327 7.71 36.50 -2.75
N GLU A 328 8.94 36.06 -2.53
CA GLU A 328 9.88 36.66 -1.59
C GLU A 328 10.33 38.06 -2.03
N GLN A 329 10.45 38.32 -3.34
CA GLN A 329 10.72 39.66 -3.88
C GLN A 329 9.48 40.56 -3.77
N GLY A 330 8.27 40.04 -3.99
CA GLY A 330 7.03 40.78 -3.79
C GLY A 330 6.78 41.21 -2.34
N GLU A 331 7.11 40.35 -1.37
CA GLU A 331 7.08 40.69 0.06
C GLU A 331 8.16 41.71 0.42
N LYS A 332 9.37 41.61 -0.13
CA LYS A 332 10.44 42.59 0.12
C LYS A 332 10.10 43.98 -0.42
N VAL A 333 9.48 44.08 -1.60
CA VAL A 333 9.06 45.37 -2.20
C VAL A 333 7.97 46.07 -1.38
N GLN A 334 7.15 45.33 -0.61
CA GLN A 334 6.16 45.94 0.31
C GLN A 334 6.75 46.40 1.64
N THR A 335 7.98 45.98 1.98
CA THR A 335 8.61 46.28 3.28
C THR A 335 9.76 47.30 3.23
N GLU A 336 10.16 47.80 2.05
CA GLU A 336 11.11 48.92 1.97
C GLU A 336 10.38 50.27 2.11
N PRO A 337 10.69 51.10 3.12
CA PRO A 337 10.09 52.41 3.25
C PRO A 337 10.71 53.37 2.23
N GLU A 338 9.86 54.08 1.47
CA GLU A 338 10.24 55.17 0.56
C GLU A 338 11.18 56.16 1.26
N LYS A 339 12.44 56.20 0.81
CA LYS A 339 13.36 57.27 1.20
C LYS A 339 12.88 58.60 0.60
N LYS A 340 12.21 59.40 1.41
CA LYS A 340 11.89 60.81 1.09
C LYS A 340 13.16 61.58 0.76
N ALA A 341 13.18 62.19 -0.42
CA ALA A 341 14.21 63.13 -0.87
C ALA A 341 14.22 64.40 0.00
N PRO A 342 15.37 65.09 0.15
CA PRO A 342 15.48 66.26 1.01
C PRO A 342 14.95 67.50 0.27
N SER A 343 13.84 68.07 0.74
CA SER A 343 13.38 69.40 0.30
C SER A 343 14.01 70.48 1.18
N GLY A 344 14.85 71.32 0.60
CA GLY A 344 15.35 72.53 1.26
C GLY A 344 14.37 73.69 1.19
N ARG A 345 14.44 74.57 2.22
CA ARG A 345 14.03 76.00 2.31
C ARG A 345 12.53 76.30 2.08
N ASP A 346 11.81 77.14 2.84
CA ASP A 346 12.09 78.45 3.42
C ASP A 346 11.09 78.82 4.55
N ALA A 347 11.49 79.82 5.35
CA ALA A 347 10.71 80.92 5.96
C ALA A 347 9.52 80.67 6.92
N GLU A 348 9.70 80.99 8.21
CA GLU A 348 9.04 82.11 8.95
C GLU A 348 9.07 81.88 10.47
N ARG A 349 9.95 82.59 11.18
CA ARG A 349 9.63 83.59 12.23
C ARG A 349 10.90 84.12 12.90
#